data_AF-A0A925R0R4-F1
#
_entry.id   AF-A0A925R0R4-F1
#
_cell.length_a   1.000
_cell.length_b   1.000
_cell.length_c   1.000
_cell.angle_alpha   90.00
_cell.angle_beta   90.00
_cell.angle_gamma   90.00
#
_symmetry.space_group_name_H-M   'P 1'
#
loop_
_entity.id
_entity.type
_entity.pdbx_description
1 polymer ?
#
loop_
_entity_poly.entity_id
_entity_poly.type
_entity_poly.pdbx_seq_one_letter_code
_entity_poly.pdbx_strand_id
1 'polypeptide(L)'
;DLITRDLRRADPLTHPDGGVRFSYPHDTEQWAYRLRAGVIEMQMGEGNWQAMTDANTLRVASLRITPQVQEIVLNDFCSQPCAEGSTTCPPRQTVRSMAIQMEAHAATDPTVHRSVQSTVRLRNDALTGACPT
;
A
#
# COMPACT_ATOMS: atom_id res chain seq x y z
N ASP A 1 -5.76 -30.53 5.20
CA ASP A 1 -6.48 -29.36 4.66
C ASP A 1 -5.70 -28.08 4.86
N LEU A 2 -5.07 -27.61 3.79
CA LEU A 2 -4.16 -26.45 3.75
C LEU A 2 -4.88 -25.17 3.29
N ILE A 3 -6.21 -25.14 3.31
CA ILE A 3 -7.04 -24.05 2.78
C ILE A 3 -7.47 -23.13 3.94
N THR A 4 -6.52 -22.56 4.69
CA THR A 4 -6.86 -21.49 5.68
C THR A 4 -5.66 -20.64 6.13
N ARG A 5 -4.61 -20.48 5.31
CA ARG A 5 -3.50 -19.57 5.63
C ARG A 5 -3.18 -18.62 4.48
N ASP A 6 -3.58 -17.37 4.70
CA ASP A 6 -2.87 -16.16 4.28
C ASP A 6 -2.67 -15.94 2.76
N LEU A 7 -3.75 -15.67 2.04
CA LEU A 7 -3.72 -15.40 0.60
C LEU A 7 -3.56 -13.92 0.19
N ARG A 8 -3.30 -12.94 1.09
CA ARG A 8 -3.40 -11.50 0.68
C ARG A 8 -2.47 -10.51 1.39
N ARG A 9 -1.27 -10.89 1.81
CA ARG A 9 -0.31 -9.96 2.43
C ARG A 9 0.68 -9.40 1.41
N ALA A 10 0.39 -8.23 0.85
CA ALA A 10 1.46 -7.30 0.50
C ALA A 10 1.57 -6.32 1.67
N ASP A 11 2.41 -6.65 2.65
CA ASP A 11 2.68 -5.71 3.74
C ASP A 11 3.74 -4.73 3.26
N PRO A 12 3.40 -3.44 3.12
CA PRO A 12 4.40 -2.42 2.82
C PRO A 12 5.40 -2.35 3.97
N LEU A 13 6.66 -2.67 3.67
CA LEU A 13 7.78 -2.41 4.56
C LEU A 13 8.38 -1.07 4.17
N THR A 14 8.29 -0.09 5.08
CA THR A 14 8.99 1.19 4.91
C THR A 14 10.49 0.97 5.08
N HIS A 15 11.28 1.40 4.11
CA HIS A 15 12.73 1.26 4.10
C HIS A 15 13.39 2.59 4.53
N PRO A 16 14.56 2.57 5.20
CA PRO A 16 15.23 3.76 5.72
C PRO A 16 15.63 4.82 4.67
N ASP A 17 15.65 4.49 3.39
CA ASP A 17 15.83 5.43 2.27
C ASP A 17 14.51 6.08 1.79
N GLY A 18 13.43 5.89 2.53
CA GLY A 18 12.09 6.35 2.15
C GLY A 18 11.40 5.45 1.13
N GLY A 19 12.01 4.32 0.76
CA GLY A 19 11.42 3.32 -0.12
C GLY A 19 10.30 2.51 0.54
N VAL A 20 9.49 1.85 -0.28
CA VAL A 20 8.52 0.85 0.16
C VAL A 20 8.69 -0.41 -0.68
N ARG A 21 8.75 -1.54 0.01
CA ARG A 21 8.78 -2.87 -0.62
C ARG A 21 7.43 -3.56 -0.49
N PHE A 22 7.02 -4.21 -1.57
CA PHE A 22 5.86 -5.08 -1.64
C PHE A 22 6.34 -6.50 -1.95
N SER A 23 5.87 -7.47 -1.17
CA SER A 23 6.10 -8.89 -1.39
C SER A 23 4.78 -9.60 -1.27
N TYR A 24 4.45 -10.51 -2.18
CA TYR A 24 3.30 -11.38 -2.02
C TYR A 24 3.73 -12.69 -1.34
N PRO A 25 2.90 -13.32 -0.49
CA PRO A 25 3.34 -14.45 0.34
C PRO A 25 3.60 -15.74 -0.45
N HIS A 26 3.09 -15.80 -1.69
CA HIS A 26 3.16 -16.97 -2.57
C HIS A 26 3.93 -16.70 -3.87
N ASP A 27 4.58 -15.54 -3.95
CA ASP A 27 5.31 -15.14 -5.14
C ASP A 27 6.74 -14.74 -4.76
N THR A 28 7.71 -15.21 -5.54
CA THR A 28 9.10 -14.75 -5.42
C THR A 28 9.29 -13.39 -6.10
N GLU A 29 8.28 -12.89 -6.80
CA GLU A 29 8.32 -11.59 -7.46
C GLU A 29 8.38 -10.44 -6.45
N GLN A 30 9.49 -9.71 -6.50
CA GLN A 30 9.76 -8.59 -5.61
C GLN A 30 9.52 -7.28 -6.35
N TRP A 31 8.64 -6.46 -5.80
CA TRP A 31 8.37 -5.12 -6.29
C TRP A 31 8.73 -4.13 -5.19
N ALA A 32 9.44 -3.07 -5.53
CA ALA A 32 9.78 -2.03 -4.57
C ALA A 32 9.85 -0.67 -5.25
N TYR A 33 9.69 0.38 -4.46
CA TYR A 33 9.93 1.76 -4.89
C TYR A 33 10.95 2.38 -3.95
N ARG A 34 11.82 3.24 -4.47
CA ARG A 34 12.72 4.06 -3.65
C ARG A 34 12.97 5.40 -4.31
N LEU A 35 13.44 6.35 -3.51
CA LEU A 35 14.01 7.60 -3.99
C LEU A 35 15.54 7.50 -3.96
N ARG A 36 16.19 7.67 -5.12
CA ARG A 36 17.66 7.66 -5.22
C ARG A 36 18.13 8.79 -6.11
N ALA A 37 19.02 9.64 -5.58
CA ALA A 37 19.62 10.76 -6.32
C ALA A 37 18.60 11.67 -7.04
N GLY A 38 17.42 11.87 -6.44
CA GLY A 38 16.34 12.69 -7.00
C GLY A 38 15.46 11.99 -8.04
N VAL A 39 15.61 10.68 -8.21
CA VAL A 39 14.84 9.83 -9.14
C VAL A 39 14.05 8.81 -8.35
N ILE A 40 12.77 8.65 -8.69
CA ILE A 40 11.99 7.52 -8.20
C ILE A 40 12.34 6.31 -9.06
N GLU A 41 12.79 5.25 -8.40
CA GLU A 41 13.09 3.97 -9.04
C GLU A 41 12.08 2.91 -8.59
N MET A 42 11.74 2.01 -9.51
CA MET A 42 10.95 0.82 -9.22
C MET A 42 11.81 -0.42 -9.42
N GLN A 43 11.72 -1.37 -8.50
CA GLN A 43 12.35 -2.68 -8.60
C GLN A 43 11.38 -3.67 -9.25
N MET A 44 11.87 -4.44 -10.23
CA MET A 44 11.14 -5.53 -10.88
C MET A 44 11.94 -6.83 -10.83
N GLY A 45 11.68 -7.65 -9.81
CA GLY A 45 12.53 -8.79 -9.49
C GLY A 45 13.82 -8.38 -8.77
N GLU A 46 14.63 -9.34 -8.37
CA GLU A 46 15.76 -9.08 -7.47
C GLU A 46 16.84 -8.20 -8.12
N GLY A 47 17.13 -7.05 -7.51
CA GLY A 47 18.19 -6.13 -7.95
C GLY A 47 17.91 -5.28 -9.20
N ASN A 48 16.84 -5.56 -9.95
CA ASN A 48 16.55 -4.84 -11.20
C ASN A 48 15.80 -3.53 -10.93
N TRP A 49 16.53 -2.43 -10.80
CA TRP A 49 15.96 -1.10 -10.59
C TRP A 49 15.84 -0.31 -11.89
N GLN A 50 14.66 0.27 -12.14
CA GLN A 50 14.38 1.13 -13.29
C GLN A 50 13.89 2.51 -12.83
N ALA A 51 14.42 3.56 -13.43
CA ALA A 51 13.94 4.92 -13.23
C ALA A 51 12.52 5.10 -13.79
N MET A 52 11.62 5.65 -12.97
CA MET A 52 10.26 6.01 -13.39
C MET A 52 10.09 7.51 -13.67
N THR A 53 10.96 8.34 -13.10
CA THR A 53 10.97 9.79 -13.33
C THR A 53 12.22 10.17 -14.10
N ASP A 54 12.09 11.09 -15.05
CA ASP A 54 13.23 11.65 -15.78
C ASP A 54 13.88 12.81 -15.00
N ALA A 55 15.13 12.64 -14.60
CA ALA A 55 15.92 13.61 -13.84
C ALA A 55 16.25 14.89 -14.63
N ASN A 56 16.14 14.87 -15.96
CA ASN A 56 16.34 16.04 -16.81
C ASN A 56 15.07 16.90 -16.92
N THR A 57 13.93 16.37 -16.48
CA THR A 57 12.65 17.08 -16.45
C THR A 57 12.34 17.55 -15.03
N LEU A 58 12.42 16.64 -14.04
CA LEU A 58 12.12 16.94 -12.64
C LEU A 58 13.07 16.19 -11.70
N ARG A 59 13.38 16.80 -10.55
CA ARG A 59 14.09 16.13 -9.46
C ARG A 59 13.21 16.05 -8.23
N VAL A 60 13.02 14.82 -7.74
CA VAL A 60 12.21 14.51 -6.57
C VAL A 60 13.03 14.80 -5.32
N ALA A 61 12.55 15.74 -4.52
CA ALA A 61 13.18 16.12 -3.25
C ALA A 61 12.75 15.17 -2.12
N SER A 62 11.49 14.72 -2.12
CA SER A 62 11.00 13.75 -1.15
C SER A 62 9.91 12.86 -1.72
N LEU A 63 9.89 11.62 -1.24
CA LEU A 63 8.83 10.65 -1.48
C LEU A 63 8.49 10.02 -0.12
N ARG A 64 7.21 10.02 0.23
CA ARG A 64 6.69 9.32 1.40
C ARG A 64 5.50 8.49 0.99
N ILE A 65 5.54 7.21 1.34
CA ILE A 65 4.46 6.25 1.11
C ILE A 65 4.07 5.68 2.47
N THR A 66 2.84 5.96 2.90
CA THR A 66 2.33 5.62 4.22
C THR A 66 1.16 4.66 4.09
N PRO A 67 1.23 3.45 4.69
CA PRO A 67 0.11 2.52 4.72
C PRO A 67 -1.04 3.07 5.56
N GLN A 68 -2.26 2.88 5.08
CA GLN A 68 -3.49 3.21 5.80
C GLN A 68 -4.40 1.99 5.84
N VAL A 69 -4.99 1.73 7.01
CA VAL A 69 -5.91 0.60 7.23
C VAL A 69 -7.18 1.14 7.85
N GLN A 70 -8.31 0.75 7.28
CA GLN A 70 -9.65 1.06 7.80
C GLN A 70 -10.43 -0.24 7.96
N GLU A 71 -11.04 -0.40 9.12
CA GLU A 71 -11.97 -1.49 9.39
C GLU A 71 -13.41 -0.99 9.25
N ILE A 72 -14.20 -1.71 8.46
CA ILE A 72 -15.63 -1.48 8.27
C ILE A 72 -16.38 -2.63 8.92
N VAL A 73 -17.20 -2.32 9.91
CA VAL A 73 -18.10 -3.29 10.55
C VAL A 73 -19.32 -3.48 9.67
N LEU A 74 -19.64 -4.73 9.33
CA LEU A 74 -20.72 -5.09 8.41
C LEU A 74 -21.94 -5.68 9.15
N ASN A 75 -22.13 -5.33 10.43
CA ASN A 75 -23.21 -5.83 11.27
C ASN A 75 -24.60 -5.62 10.65
N ASP A 76 -24.82 -4.47 10.03
CA ASP A 76 -26.12 -4.09 9.45
C ASP A 76 -26.49 -4.93 8.22
N PHE A 77 -25.55 -5.72 7.69
CA PHE A 77 -25.80 -6.68 6.61
C PHE A 77 -26.19 -8.07 7.12
N CYS A 78 -26.20 -8.31 8.43
CA CYS A 78 -26.66 -9.57 9.01
C CYS A 78 -28.18 -9.55 9.25
N SER A 79 -28.84 -10.65 8.91
CA SER A 79 -30.28 -10.83 9.13
C SER A 79 -30.66 -10.98 10.61
N GLN A 80 -29.70 -11.40 11.44
CA GLN A 80 -29.84 -11.57 12.88
C GLN A 80 -28.72 -10.84 13.61
N PRO A 81 -28.98 -10.30 14.82
CA PRO A 81 -27.95 -9.68 15.63
C PRO A 81 -26.90 -10.71 16.06
N CYS A 82 -25.65 -10.28 16.13
CA CYS A 82 -24.60 -11.10 16.73
C CYS A 82 -24.86 -11.32 18.22
N ALA A 83 -24.51 -12.51 18.73
CA ALA A 83 -24.46 -12.75 20.16
C ALA A 83 -23.46 -11.78 20.83
N GLU A 84 -23.82 -11.29 22.01
CA GLU A 84 -22.96 -10.40 22.79
C GLU A 84 -21.61 -11.08 23.08
N GLY A 85 -20.51 -10.34 22.88
CA GLY A 85 -19.16 -10.85 23.12
C GLY A 85 -18.62 -11.81 22.05
N SER A 86 -19.33 -12.04 20.93
CA SER A 86 -18.82 -12.86 19.84
C SER A 86 -17.53 -12.29 19.25
N THR A 87 -16.56 -13.17 18.97
CA THR A 87 -15.27 -12.81 18.36
C THR A 87 -15.23 -13.06 16.86
N THR A 88 -16.21 -13.78 16.31
CA THR A 88 -16.33 -14.12 14.88
C THR A 88 -17.48 -13.39 14.20
N CYS A 89 -18.34 -12.70 14.96
CA CYS A 89 -19.44 -11.87 14.50
C CYS A 89 -19.35 -10.50 15.18
N PRO A 90 -19.59 -9.38 14.50
CA PRO A 90 -20.05 -9.24 13.11
C PRO A 90 -18.94 -9.43 12.08
N PRO A 91 -19.30 -9.67 10.80
CA PRO A 91 -18.33 -9.62 9.72
C PRO A 91 -17.68 -8.23 9.63
N ARG A 92 -16.41 -8.21 9.26
CA ARG A 92 -15.60 -7.00 9.12
C ARG A 92 -14.88 -7.01 7.78
N GLN A 93 -14.82 -5.86 7.14
CA GLN A 93 -14.01 -5.64 5.95
C GLN A 93 -12.82 -4.75 6.31
N THR A 94 -11.61 -5.23 6.01
CA THR A 94 -10.39 -4.44 6.14
C THR A 94 -10.03 -3.83 4.78
N VAL A 95 -10.21 -2.52 4.67
CA VAL A 95 -9.79 -1.71 3.52
C VAL A 95 -8.37 -1.23 3.74
N ARG A 96 -7.52 -1.39 2.73
CA ARG A 96 -6.11 -0.96 2.80
C ARG A 96 -5.81 0.03 1.70
N SER A 97 -5.06 1.07 2.02
CA SER A 97 -4.65 2.12 1.08
C SER A 97 -3.20 2.54 1.31
N MET A 98 -2.62 3.19 0.31
CA MET A 98 -1.31 3.83 0.37
C MET A 98 -1.51 5.34 0.19
N ALA A 99 -1.18 6.13 1.20
CA ALA A 99 -1.08 7.57 1.08
C ALA A 99 0.32 7.92 0.55
N ILE A 100 0.37 8.58 -0.60
CA ILE A 100 1.60 8.96 -1.31
C ILE A 100 1.72 10.47 -1.25
N GLN A 101 2.88 10.95 -0.79
CA GLN A 101 3.26 12.36 -0.77
C GLN A 101 4.59 12.50 -1.50
N MET A 102 4.65 13.45 -2.43
CA MET A 102 5.84 13.70 -3.24
C MET A 102 6.06 15.21 -3.39
N GLU A 103 7.31 15.63 -3.23
CA GLU A 103 7.77 17.00 -3.48
C GLU A 103 8.87 16.96 -4.54
N ALA A 104 8.80 17.84 -5.54
CA ALA A 104 9.77 17.91 -6.62
C ALA A 104 9.99 19.35 -7.12
N HIS A 105 11.07 19.55 -7.86
CA HIS A 105 11.34 20.79 -8.59
C HIS A 105 11.69 20.50 -10.06
N ALA A 106 11.47 21.48 -10.94
CA ALA A 106 11.89 21.38 -12.33
C ALA A 106 13.42 21.35 -12.42
N ALA A 107 13.96 20.51 -13.31
CA ALA A 107 15.41 20.38 -13.44
C ALA A 107 16.08 21.62 -14.06
N THR A 108 15.34 22.37 -14.88
CA THR A 108 15.82 23.57 -15.59
C THR A 108 15.63 24.86 -14.80
N ASP A 109 14.70 24.89 -13.84
CA ASP A 109 14.46 26.00 -12.93
C ASP A 109 14.07 25.47 -11.53
N PRO A 110 15.04 25.38 -10.61
CA PRO A 110 14.80 24.87 -9.27
C PRO A 110 13.82 25.70 -8.43
N THR A 111 13.47 26.92 -8.85
CA THR A 111 12.46 27.74 -8.15
C THR A 111 11.03 27.27 -8.41
N VAL A 112 10.83 26.47 -9.46
CA VAL A 112 9.53 25.86 -9.77
C VAL A 112 9.37 24.57 -8.97
N HIS A 113 8.63 24.67 -7.86
CA HIS A 113 8.31 23.55 -6.98
C HIS A 113 6.88 23.03 -7.20
N ARG A 114 6.70 21.71 -7.05
CA ARG A 114 5.39 21.06 -7.09
C ARG A 114 5.29 19.97 -6.03
N SER A 115 4.11 19.91 -5.43
CA SER A 115 3.71 18.86 -4.51
C SER A 115 2.58 18.03 -5.13
N VAL A 116 2.56 16.74 -4.82
CA VAL A 116 1.44 15.83 -5.11
C VAL A 116 1.12 15.02 -3.87
N GLN A 117 -0.18 14.88 -3.62
CA GLN A 117 -0.72 13.97 -2.63
C GLN A 117 -1.78 13.09 -3.28
N SER A 118 -1.70 11.79 -3.05
CA SER A 118 -2.65 10.82 -3.59
C SER A 118 -2.86 9.69 -2.60
N THR A 119 -4.07 9.11 -2.60
CA THR A 119 -4.36 7.90 -1.85
C THR A 119 -4.82 6.82 -2.81
N VAL A 120 -4.13 5.69 -2.82
CA VAL A 120 -4.43 4.55 -3.70
C VAL A 120 -4.91 3.38 -2.86
N ARG A 121 -6.12 2.88 -3.12
CA ARG A 121 -6.65 1.67 -2.46
C ARG A 121 -6.00 0.43 -3.04
N LEU A 122 -5.55 -0.46 -2.17
CA LEU A 122 -5.08 -1.79 -2.56
C LEU A 122 -6.26 -2.66 -2.95
N ARG A 123 -6.05 -3.52 -3.94
CA ARG A 123 -7.06 -4.50 -4.34
C ARG A 123 -7.16 -5.62 -3.30
N ASN A 124 -8.27 -6.36 -3.37
CA ASN A 124 -8.50 -7.55 -2.56
C ASN A 124 -8.50 -7.26 -1.06
N ASP A 125 -9.48 -6.47 -0.61
CA ASP A 125 -9.76 -6.28 0.82
C ASP A 125 -9.96 -7.63 1.52
N ALA A 126 -9.60 -7.67 2.80
CA ALA A 126 -9.82 -8.86 3.63
C ALA A 126 -11.22 -8.80 4.23
N LEU A 127 -11.93 -9.91 4.18
CA LEU A 127 -13.18 -10.13 4.92
C LEU A 127 -12.90 -11.14 6.02
N THR A 128 -13.33 -10.81 7.23
CA THR A 128 -13.19 -11.67 8.42
C THR A 128 -14.50 -11.75 9.16
N GLY A 129 -14.72 -12.85 9.86
CA GLY A 129 -15.97 -13.11 10.56
C GLY A 129 -17.11 -13.48 9.61
N ALA A 130 -18.28 -13.70 10.20
CA ALA A 130 -19.50 -14.09 9.48
C ALA A 130 -20.73 -13.63 10.25
N CYS A 131 -21.86 -13.56 9.55
CA CYS A 131 -23.16 -13.43 10.20
C CYS A 131 -23.52 -14.73 10.95
N PRO A 132 -24.42 -14.66 11.94
CA PRO A 132 -25.00 -15.86 12.55
C PRO A 132 -25.72 -16.69 11.48
N THR A 133 -25.66 -18.01 11.61
CA THR A 133 -26.42 -18.97 10.77
C THR A 133 -27.80 -19.24 11.32
#